data_AF-A0A4C1UH75-F1
#
_entry.id   AF-A0A4C1UH75-F1
#
_cell.length_a   1.000
_cell.length_b   1.000
_cell.length_c   1.000
_cell.angle_alpha   90.00
_cell.angle_beta   90.00
_cell.angle_gamma   90.00
#
_symmetry.space_group_name_H-M   'P 1'
#
loop_
_entity.id
_entity.type
_entity.pdbx_description
1 polymer ?
#
loop_
_entity_poly.entity_id
_entity_poly.type
_entity_poly.pdbx_seq_one_letter_code
_entity_poly.pdbx_strand_id
1 'polypeptide(L)'
;MYLPLDLVLGIEVENSAATRLVYLGIDHFEDIGPCVIMASPGMMQSGLSRELFESWCTDPKNGVIIAGYCVEGTLAKTILSEPEEITTMSGQKLPLRMSVDYISFSAHTDYQQTSEFINILKPPHVVLVHGEQNEMSRLRAALQREHRGKLQIHTPRNTQQLNLTFRGDKSAKVMGSLAVDPPLPGRELQGILVKRNFNYHILAPADLNKYTELSQCEVTQRQSIQYAGSPALLRHVLMQLAGTIEFTSETRWRLYGCIDLTIENNIITIEWAAQPVTDMYADAVVAGVMSAALLPNPKHLPLAPKLDRMHFKECVIEMLQDMFGEEAVPKMFKGEKLHVVVDGKRTDIDLLNLEVKCEEDEALERTVHSAISRLYSALAPVRPPLLPLQPLAT
;
A
#
# COMPACT_ATOMS: atom_id res chain seq x y z
N MET A 1 -0.48 -5.35 38.27
CA MET A 1 -1.90 -5.53 38.61
C MET A 1 -1.92 -6.37 39.88
N TYR A 2 -1.87 -5.74 41.04
CA TYR A 2 -1.96 -6.45 42.32
C TYR A 2 -3.45 -6.69 42.58
N LEU A 3 -3.87 -7.96 42.61
CA LEU A 3 -5.17 -8.35 43.12
C LEU A 3 -5.14 -8.12 44.64
N PRO A 4 -6.08 -7.34 45.22
CA PRO A 4 -6.26 -7.31 46.66
C PRO A 4 -6.92 -8.63 47.07
N LEU A 5 -6.13 -9.56 47.58
CA LEU A 5 -6.63 -10.73 48.31
C LEU A 5 -6.65 -10.33 49.78
N ASP A 6 -7.77 -9.79 50.23
CA ASP A 6 -8.07 -9.73 51.67
C ASP A 6 -8.46 -11.13 52.12
N LEU A 7 -7.46 -11.90 52.53
CA LEU A 7 -7.60 -13.29 52.94
C LEU A 7 -7.20 -13.40 54.42
N VAL A 8 -8.15 -13.82 55.26
CA VAL A 8 -7.91 -14.20 56.65
C VAL A 8 -8.09 -15.70 56.76
N LEU A 9 -7.05 -16.42 57.17
CA LEU A 9 -7.13 -17.84 57.49
C LEU A 9 -6.58 -18.05 58.90
N GLY A 10 -7.47 -18.28 59.86
CA GLY A 10 -7.10 -18.77 61.19
C GLY A 10 -7.03 -20.29 61.18
N ILE A 11 -5.98 -20.85 61.76
CA ILE A 11 -5.85 -22.27 62.08
C ILE A 11 -5.86 -22.39 63.60
N GLU A 12 -6.98 -22.88 64.14
CA GLU A 12 -7.04 -23.40 65.50
C GLU A 12 -6.45 -24.81 65.54
N VAL A 13 -5.44 -25.02 66.39
CA VAL A 13 -4.91 -26.34 66.66
C VAL A 13 -5.61 -26.89 67.90
N GLU A 14 -6.84 -27.38 67.72
CA GLU A 14 -7.45 -28.24 68.74
C GLU A 14 -6.76 -29.60 68.73
N ASN A 15 -6.57 -30.14 69.93
CA ASN A 15 -5.86 -31.38 70.21
C ASN A 15 -6.69 -32.61 69.76
N SER A 16 -7.01 -32.73 68.47
CA SER A 16 -7.59 -33.91 67.81
C SER A 16 -7.82 -33.65 66.30
N ALA A 17 -6.91 -34.15 65.45
CA ALA A 17 -7.10 -34.64 64.07
C ALA A 17 -7.97 -33.87 63.03
N ALA A 18 -8.40 -32.62 63.26
CA ALA A 18 -9.21 -31.87 62.29
C ALA A 18 -8.78 -30.39 62.22
N THR A 19 -7.86 -30.08 61.31
CA THR A 19 -7.55 -28.69 60.95
C THR A 19 -8.73 -28.10 60.17
N ARG A 20 -9.51 -27.21 60.78
CA ARG A 20 -10.55 -26.40 60.08
C ARG A 20 -9.96 -25.04 59.72
N LEU A 21 -10.09 -24.66 58.45
CA LEU A 21 -9.81 -23.30 57.98
C LEU A 21 -11.06 -22.45 58.23
N VAL A 22 -10.97 -21.44 59.10
CA VAL A 22 -12.09 -20.54 59.40
C VAL A 22 -11.71 -19.12 59.00
N TYR A 23 -12.62 -18.44 58.29
CA TYR A 23 -12.51 -17.03 57.91
C TYR A 23 -13.12 -16.20 59.04
N LEU A 24 -12.30 -15.42 59.75
CA LEU A 24 -12.73 -14.61 60.90
C LEU A 24 -12.30 -13.16 60.73
N GLY A 25 -13.21 -12.22 60.98
CA GLY A 25 -12.82 -10.84 61.29
C GLY A 25 -12.33 -10.75 62.74
N ILE A 26 -11.52 -9.73 63.09
CA ILE A 26 -10.89 -9.59 64.41
C ILE A 26 -11.92 -9.66 65.56
N ASP A 27 -13.14 -9.17 65.33
CA ASP A 27 -14.23 -9.13 66.34
C ASP A 27 -14.73 -10.51 66.76
N HIS A 28 -14.38 -11.56 66.01
CA HIS A 28 -14.81 -12.95 66.27
C HIS A 28 -13.66 -13.86 66.71
N PHE A 29 -12.47 -13.29 66.95
CA PHE A 29 -11.29 -14.03 67.38
C PHE A 29 -11.04 -13.83 68.88
N GLU A 30 -11.02 -14.92 69.64
CA GLU A 30 -10.59 -14.93 71.03
C GLU A 30 -9.11 -15.34 71.10
N ASP A 31 -8.24 -14.42 71.55
CA ASP A 31 -6.79 -14.65 71.64
C ASP A 31 -6.44 -15.52 72.87
N ILE A 32 -6.82 -16.80 72.82
CA ILE A 32 -6.64 -17.77 73.91
C ILE A 32 -5.82 -18.97 73.42
N GLY A 33 -4.56 -19.02 73.84
CA GLY A 33 -3.65 -20.14 73.57
C GLY A 33 -2.93 -20.05 72.21
N PRO A 34 -2.12 -21.06 71.86
CA PRO A 34 -1.34 -21.05 70.63
C PRO A 34 -2.23 -21.21 69.40
N CYS A 35 -2.16 -20.26 68.47
CA CYS A 35 -2.85 -20.32 67.18
C CYS A 35 -1.92 -19.93 66.02
N VAL A 36 -2.33 -20.23 64.79
CA VAL A 36 -1.62 -19.77 63.57
C VAL A 36 -2.59 -18.94 62.74
N ILE A 37 -2.26 -17.68 62.48
CA ILE A 37 -3.08 -16.79 61.65
C ILE A 37 -2.31 -16.37 60.41
N MET A 38 -2.92 -16.56 59.25
CA MET A 38 -2.50 -15.95 58.00
C MET A 38 -3.39 -14.74 57.73
N ALA A 39 -2.79 -13.56 57.66
CA ALA A 39 -3.50 -12.30 57.46
C ALA A 39 -2.91 -11.50 56.31
N SER A 40 -3.79 -10.81 55.56
CA SER A 40 -3.43 -9.82 54.56
C SER A 40 -3.31 -8.42 55.16
N PRO A 41 -2.63 -7.47 54.47
CA PRO A 41 -1.73 -7.65 53.33
C PRO A 41 -0.34 -8.17 53.75
N GLY A 42 0.30 -8.99 52.92
CA GLY A 42 1.58 -9.64 53.25
C GLY A 42 2.79 -8.72 53.47
N MET A 43 2.68 -7.41 53.19
CA MET A 43 3.72 -6.41 53.48
C MET A 43 3.44 -5.57 54.75
N MET A 44 2.32 -5.84 55.45
CA MET A 44 1.98 -5.27 56.75
C MET A 44 1.97 -3.74 56.79
N GLN A 45 1.52 -3.11 55.69
CA GLN A 45 1.40 -1.65 55.62
C GLN A 45 0.19 -1.11 56.38
N SER A 46 -0.89 -1.89 56.45
CA SER A 46 -2.16 -1.55 57.09
C SER A 46 -3.01 -2.81 57.26
N GLY A 47 -4.20 -2.69 57.84
CA GLY A 47 -5.17 -3.78 57.94
C GLY A 47 -4.81 -4.84 58.97
N LEU A 48 -5.45 -6.01 58.84
CA LEU A 48 -5.45 -7.03 59.89
C LEU A 48 -4.07 -7.58 60.22
N SER A 49 -3.24 -7.85 59.21
CA SER A 49 -1.85 -8.31 59.43
C SER A 49 -1.03 -7.32 60.26
N ARG A 50 -1.31 -6.02 60.14
CA ARG A 50 -0.62 -4.97 60.87
C ARG A 50 -1.13 -4.87 62.31
N GLU A 51 -2.44 -4.93 62.51
CA GLU A 51 -3.08 -4.87 63.83
C GLU A 51 -2.68 -6.08 64.70
N LEU A 52 -2.70 -7.29 64.14
CA LEU A 52 -2.25 -8.50 64.82
C LEU A 52 -0.76 -8.41 65.17
N PHE A 53 0.06 -7.93 64.25
CA PHE A 53 1.49 -7.76 64.51
C PHE A 53 1.76 -6.77 65.64
N GLU A 54 1.12 -5.60 65.64
CA GLU A 54 1.28 -4.62 66.72
C GLU A 54 0.84 -5.19 68.09
N SER A 55 -0.20 -6.02 68.10
CA SER A 55 -0.71 -6.67 69.31
C SER A 55 0.25 -7.75 69.86
N TRP A 56 0.92 -8.47 68.96
CA TRP A 56 1.74 -9.63 69.32
C TRP A 56 3.25 -9.38 69.39
N CYS A 57 3.75 -8.28 68.82
CA CYS A 57 5.19 -8.02 68.66
C CYS A 57 5.99 -7.91 69.97
N THR A 58 5.32 -7.63 71.09
CA THR A 58 5.95 -7.40 72.39
C THR A 58 6.18 -8.69 73.20
N ASP A 59 5.56 -9.82 72.82
CA ASP A 59 5.74 -11.10 73.51
C ASP A 59 6.77 -11.97 72.76
N PRO A 60 7.88 -12.40 73.42
CA PRO A 60 8.90 -13.24 72.80
C PRO A 60 8.44 -14.67 72.47
N LYS A 61 7.26 -15.12 72.96
CA LYS A 61 6.70 -16.42 72.60
C LYS A 61 6.06 -16.43 71.20
N ASN A 62 5.79 -15.25 70.66
CA ASN A 62 5.18 -15.10 69.34
C ASN A 62 6.24 -15.12 68.23
N GLY A 63 5.79 -15.39 67.02
CA GLY A 63 6.64 -15.42 65.83
C GLY A 63 5.88 -14.96 64.59
N VAL A 64 6.58 -14.30 63.68
CA VAL A 64 6.05 -13.87 62.38
C VAL A 64 6.89 -14.49 61.28
N ILE A 65 6.22 -15.13 60.32
CA ILE A 65 6.85 -15.74 59.17
C ILE A 65 6.48 -14.92 57.94
N ILE A 66 7.48 -14.32 57.32
CA ILE A 66 7.33 -13.58 56.07
C ILE A 66 7.54 -14.54 54.91
N ALA A 67 6.43 -14.87 54.24
CA ALA A 67 6.40 -15.87 53.17
C ALA A 67 6.66 -15.32 51.75
N GLY A 68 6.61 -14.00 51.57
CA GLY A 68 6.63 -13.33 50.25
C GLY A 68 7.72 -12.28 50.12
N TYR A 69 7.97 -11.80 48.89
CA TYR A 69 8.93 -10.73 48.66
C TYR A 69 8.46 -9.41 49.29
N CYS A 70 9.31 -8.76 50.07
CA CYS A 70 9.03 -7.46 50.69
C CYS A 70 9.74 -6.34 49.93
N VAL A 71 8.98 -5.31 49.57
CA VAL A 71 9.49 -4.11 48.92
C VAL A 71 10.14 -3.19 49.97
N GLU A 72 11.20 -2.50 49.58
CA GLU A 72 11.83 -1.44 50.38
C GLU A 72 10.81 -0.38 50.84
N GLY A 73 10.95 0.07 52.08
CA GLY A 73 10.03 1.04 52.70
C GLY A 73 8.74 0.44 53.27
N THR A 74 8.55 -0.88 53.23
CA THR A 74 7.43 -1.56 53.91
C THR A 74 7.83 -2.05 55.30
N LEU A 75 6.86 -2.16 56.23
CA LEU A 75 7.15 -2.68 57.58
C LEU A 75 7.73 -4.09 57.50
N ALA A 76 7.15 -4.96 56.68
CA ALA A 76 7.64 -6.33 56.51
C ALA A 76 9.11 -6.37 56.09
N LYS A 77 9.59 -5.39 55.29
CA LYS A 77 11.02 -5.29 54.95
C LYS A 77 11.87 -4.79 56.12
N THR A 78 11.36 -3.83 56.89
CA THR A 78 12.06 -3.25 58.05
C THR A 78 12.24 -4.25 59.18
N ILE A 79 11.24 -5.09 59.47
CA ILE A 79 11.34 -6.05 60.59
C ILE A 79 12.33 -7.19 60.32
N LEU A 80 12.65 -7.47 59.04
CA LEU A 80 13.67 -8.44 58.66
C LEU A 80 15.09 -8.01 59.05
N SER A 81 15.31 -6.73 59.35
CA SER A 81 16.58 -6.26 59.93
C SER A 81 16.58 -6.30 61.46
N GLU A 82 15.55 -6.87 62.09
CA GLU A 82 15.40 -7.03 63.54
C GLU A 82 15.65 -5.73 64.33
N PRO A 83 14.90 -4.64 64.06
CA PRO A 83 15.05 -3.40 64.82
C PRO A 83 14.59 -3.60 66.28
N GLU A 84 15.21 -2.88 67.23
CA GLU A 84 14.82 -2.95 68.65
C GLU A 84 13.38 -2.46 68.90
N GLU A 85 12.92 -1.50 68.09
CA GLU A 85 11.60 -0.89 68.19
C GLU A 85 10.93 -0.75 66.82
N ILE A 86 9.61 -0.95 66.77
CA ILE A 86 8.75 -0.69 65.61
C ILE A 86 7.81 0.48 65.90
N THR A 87 7.47 1.25 64.87
CA THR A 87 6.50 2.35 64.99
C THR A 87 5.11 1.85 64.61
N THR A 88 4.11 2.06 65.47
CA THR A 88 2.71 1.67 65.22
C THR A 88 2.02 2.60 64.22
N MET A 89 0.85 2.19 63.73
CA MET A 89 -0.01 3.06 62.92
C MET A 89 -0.47 4.32 63.66
N SER A 90 -0.57 4.25 65.00
CA SER A 90 -0.87 5.40 65.88
C SER A 90 0.35 6.28 66.18
N GLY A 91 1.54 5.93 65.68
CA GLY A 91 2.79 6.68 65.87
C GLY A 91 3.53 6.38 67.18
N GLN A 92 3.06 5.41 67.97
CA GLN A 92 3.73 4.95 69.17
C GLN A 92 4.88 4.01 68.82
N LYS A 93 5.86 3.86 69.71
CA LYS A 93 6.95 2.90 69.55
C LYS A 93 6.70 1.68 70.43
N LEU A 94 6.78 0.49 69.83
CA LEU A 94 6.67 -0.78 70.54
C LEU A 94 7.99 -1.57 70.43
N PRO A 95 8.44 -2.25 71.50
CA PRO A 95 9.63 -3.10 71.44
C PRO A 95 9.34 -4.36 70.62
N LEU A 96 10.21 -4.70 69.67
CA LEU A 96 10.12 -5.93 68.90
C LEU A 96 10.82 -7.07 69.67
N ARG A 97 10.04 -7.98 70.26
CA ARG A 97 10.55 -9.14 71.01
C ARG A 97 10.21 -10.48 70.39
N MET A 98 9.23 -10.52 69.51
CA MET A 98 8.83 -11.72 68.79
C MET A 98 9.91 -12.18 67.79
N SER A 99 9.91 -13.46 67.46
CA SER A 99 10.78 -14.01 66.40
C SER A 99 10.32 -13.57 65.00
N VAL A 100 11.28 -13.28 64.12
CA VAL A 100 11.00 -12.88 62.72
C VAL A 100 11.75 -13.82 61.79
N ASP A 101 11.01 -14.64 61.05
CA ASP A 101 11.58 -15.60 60.09
C ASP A 101 11.17 -15.27 58.65
N TYR A 102 12.07 -15.49 57.70
CA TYR A 102 11.82 -15.33 56.26
C TYR A 102 11.89 -16.66 55.54
N ILE A 103 10.77 -17.10 54.96
CA ILE A 103 10.71 -18.33 54.16
C ILE A 103 10.12 -17.97 52.79
N SER A 104 10.97 -17.86 51.77
CA SER A 104 10.50 -17.46 50.44
C SER A 104 9.66 -18.56 49.78
N PHE A 105 8.35 -18.35 49.70
CA PHE A 105 7.43 -19.09 48.83
C PHE A 105 7.13 -18.31 47.55
N SER A 106 8.11 -17.55 47.06
CA SER A 106 7.93 -16.80 45.83
C SER A 106 7.95 -17.73 44.62
N ALA A 107 6.88 -17.68 43.81
CA ALA A 107 6.78 -18.38 42.53
C ALA A 107 7.58 -17.64 41.43
N HIS A 108 8.74 -17.09 41.80
CA HIS A 108 9.63 -16.38 40.86
C HIS A 108 10.70 -17.33 40.35
N THR A 109 11.10 -17.13 39.11
CA THR A 109 12.18 -17.89 38.49
C THR A 109 13.53 -17.48 39.06
N ASP A 110 14.39 -18.45 39.28
CA ASP A 110 15.78 -18.18 39.66
C ASP A 110 16.64 -17.77 38.45
N TYR A 111 17.93 -17.51 38.69
CA TYR A 111 18.88 -17.18 37.64
C TYR A 111 19.02 -18.31 36.61
N GLN A 112 19.06 -19.57 37.05
CA GLN A 112 19.30 -20.71 36.17
C GLN A 112 18.13 -20.91 35.20
N GLN A 113 16.91 -20.88 35.71
CA GLN A 113 15.67 -20.96 34.93
C GLN A 113 15.54 -19.80 33.95
N THR A 114 15.84 -18.57 34.40
CA THR A 114 15.77 -17.38 33.55
C THR A 114 16.82 -17.41 32.44
N SER A 115 18.06 -17.80 32.76
CA SER A 115 19.13 -17.94 31.77
C SER A 115 18.82 -19.05 30.76
N GLU A 116 18.35 -20.20 31.23
CA GLU A 116 17.94 -21.32 30.36
C GLU A 116 16.83 -20.90 29.40
N PHE A 117 15.82 -20.17 29.88
CA PHE A 117 14.73 -19.65 29.06
C PHE A 117 15.24 -18.72 27.94
N ILE A 118 16.18 -17.82 28.26
CA ILE A 118 16.80 -16.93 27.27
C ILE A 118 17.65 -17.73 26.27
N ASN A 119 18.37 -18.74 26.73
CA ASN A 119 19.20 -19.62 25.92
C ASN A 119 18.38 -20.45 24.91
N ILE A 120 17.16 -20.86 25.27
CA ILE A 120 16.23 -21.57 24.39
C ILE A 120 15.72 -20.64 23.30
N LEU A 121 15.24 -19.45 23.67
CA LEU A 121 14.62 -18.50 22.73
C LEU A 121 15.63 -17.79 21.83
N LYS A 122 16.87 -17.58 22.29
CA LYS A 122 17.92 -16.81 21.61
C LYS A 122 17.41 -15.48 21.03
N PRO A 123 16.72 -14.63 21.82
CA PRO A 123 16.17 -13.39 21.33
C PRO A 123 17.30 -12.40 20.95
N PRO A 124 17.10 -11.53 19.94
CA PRO A 124 18.08 -10.50 19.60
C PRO A 124 18.17 -9.39 20.66
N HIS A 125 17.05 -9.08 21.31
CA HIS A 125 16.93 -8.05 22.35
C HIS A 125 16.21 -8.63 23.57
N VAL A 126 16.74 -8.39 24.77
CA VAL A 126 16.12 -8.73 26.06
C VAL A 126 15.90 -7.45 26.84
N VAL A 127 14.69 -7.26 27.37
CA VAL A 127 14.33 -6.09 28.18
C VAL A 127 13.96 -6.57 29.58
N LEU A 128 14.79 -6.20 30.56
CA LEU A 128 14.57 -6.53 31.97
C LEU A 128 13.67 -5.46 32.60
N VAL A 129 12.58 -5.92 33.22
CA VAL A 129 11.59 -5.11 33.93
C VAL A 129 11.16 -5.84 35.21
N HIS A 130 10.41 -5.17 36.08
CA HIS A 130 9.84 -5.78 37.30
C HIS A 130 10.88 -6.41 38.24
N GLY A 131 12.04 -5.77 38.38
CA GLY A 131 13.06 -6.14 39.36
C GLY A 131 13.58 -4.91 40.12
N GLU A 132 14.27 -5.16 41.23
CA GLU A 132 15.00 -4.11 41.93
C GLU A 132 16.21 -3.65 41.10
N GLN A 133 16.56 -2.36 41.19
CA GLN A 133 17.54 -1.73 40.29
C GLN A 133 18.93 -2.39 40.33
N ASN A 134 19.42 -2.76 41.51
CA ASN A 134 20.72 -3.38 41.68
C ASN A 134 20.70 -4.84 41.25
N GLU A 135 19.67 -5.60 41.61
CA GLU A 135 19.49 -7.00 41.20
C GLU A 135 19.30 -7.13 39.69
N MET A 136 18.53 -6.24 39.05
CA MET A 136 18.46 -6.16 37.59
C MET A 136 19.81 -5.87 36.95
N SER A 137 20.62 -5.00 37.58
CA SER A 137 21.97 -4.66 37.08
C SER A 137 22.92 -5.86 37.20
N ARG A 138 22.80 -6.65 38.28
CA ARG A 138 23.55 -7.90 38.47
C ARG A 138 23.14 -8.96 37.46
N LEU A 139 21.84 -9.18 37.27
CA LEU A 139 21.30 -10.12 36.28
C LEU A 139 21.76 -9.76 34.86
N ARG A 140 21.67 -8.47 34.50
CA ARG A 140 22.20 -7.96 33.22
C ARG A 140 23.68 -8.29 33.04
N ALA A 141 24.51 -8.03 34.04
CA ALA A 141 25.95 -8.27 33.97
C ALA A 141 26.28 -9.78 33.85
N ALA A 142 25.51 -10.64 34.53
CA ALA A 142 25.66 -12.09 34.45
C ALA A 142 25.30 -12.63 33.06
N LEU A 143 24.12 -12.27 32.54
CA LEU A 143 23.68 -12.65 31.19
C LEU A 143 24.61 -12.11 30.10
N GLN A 144 25.11 -10.88 30.24
CA GLN A 144 26.02 -10.30 29.26
C GLN A 144 27.38 -11.02 29.23
N ARG A 145 27.85 -11.51 30.38
CA ARG A 145 29.06 -12.34 30.49
C ARG A 145 28.86 -13.72 29.86
N GLU A 146 27.73 -14.35 30.15
CA GLU A 146 27.37 -15.67 29.62
C GLU A 146 27.32 -15.69 28.09
N HIS A 147 26.67 -14.69 27.49
CA HIS A 147 26.52 -14.57 26.04
C HIS A 147 27.68 -13.85 25.33
N ARG A 148 28.80 -13.60 26.02
CA ARG A 148 29.99 -12.88 25.50
C ARG A 148 29.63 -11.55 24.80
N GLY A 149 28.65 -10.83 25.33
CA GLY A 149 28.20 -9.54 24.77
C GLY A 149 27.42 -9.61 23.45
N LYS A 150 27.08 -10.80 22.94
CA LYS A 150 26.25 -10.92 21.72
C LYS A 150 24.78 -10.55 21.95
N LEU A 151 24.29 -10.76 23.16
CA LEU A 151 22.90 -10.48 23.54
C LEU A 151 22.76 -9.00 23.93
N GLN A 152 21.82 -8.28 23.30
CA GLN A 152 21.52 -6.91 23.69
C GLN A 152 20.52 -6.90 24.84
N ILE A 153 20.98 -6.51 26.02
CA ILE A 153 20.17 -6.49 27.24
C ILE A 153 19.90 -5.03 27.64
N HIS A 154 18.63 -4.71 27.82
CA HIS A 154 18.14 -3.38 28.16
C HIS A 154 17.49 -3.39 29.55
N THR A 155 17.76 -2.35 30.34
CA THR A 155 17.19 -2.14 31.68
C THR A 155 16.62 -0.72 31.75
N PRO A 156 15.51 -0.43 31.03
CA PRO A 156 14.96 0.91 30.96
C PRO A 156 14.38 1.33 32.31
N ARG A 157 14.65 2.58 32.72
CA ARG A 157 13.99 3.18 33.88
C ARG A 157 12.54 3.53 33.54
N ASN A 158 11.71 3.74 34.57
CA ASN A 158 10.38 4.31 34.37
C ASN A 158 10.49 5.60 33.55
N THR A 159 9.59 5.79 32.57
CA THR A 159 9.57 6.89 31.59
C THR A 159 10.70 6.90 30.54
N GLN A 160 11.65 5.96 30.59
CA GLN A 160 12.68 5.84 29.56
C GLN A 160 12.14 5.13 28.32
N GLN A 161 12.16 5.80 27.17
CA GLN A 161 11.78 5.20 25.90
C GLN A 161 12.91 4.30 25.36
N LEU A 162 12.57 3.07 24.99
CA LEU A 162 13.48 2.14 24.31
C LEU A 162 13.14 2.10 22.81
N ASN A 163 14.07 2.57 21.97
CA ASN A 163 13.91 2.55 20.52
C ASN A 163 14.64 1.35 19.93
N LEU A 164 13.89 0.43 19.32
CA LEU A 164 14.40 -0.73 18.59
C LEU A 164 14.10 -0.57 17.10
N THR A 165 15.13 -0.67 16.26
CA THR A 165 14.99 -0.53 14.81
C THR A 165 14.96 -1.90 14.15
N PHE A 166 13.84 -2.21 13.49
CA PHE A 166 13.69 -3.44 12.71
C PHE A 166 13.65 -3.08 11.23
N ARG A 167 14.64 -3.54 10.47
CA ARG A 167 14.60 -3.47 9.01
C ARG A 167 13.72 -4.63 8.52
N GLY A 168 12.50 -4.31 8.12
CA GLY A 168 11.62 -5.26 7.46
C GLY A 168 11.76 -5.14 5.94
N ASP A 169 12.16 -6.23 5.29
CA ASP A 169 12.07 -6.31 3.84
C ASP A 169 10.59 -6.28 3.45
N LYS A 170 10.22 -5.31 2.61
CA LYS A 170 8.85 -5.19 2.12
C LYS A 170 8.68 -6.10 0.91
N SER A 171 8.11 -7.28 1.14
CA SER A 171 7.72 -8.18 0.06
C SER A 171 6.32 -7.82 -0.45
N ALA A 172 6.19 -7.61 -1.77
CA ALA A 172 4.89 -7.49 -2.43
C ALA A 172 4.58 -8.77 -3.22
N LYS A 173 3.33 -9.23 -3.14
CA LYS A 173 2.86 -10.41 -3.87
C LYS A 173 2.11 -9.98 -5.13
N VAL A 174 2.55 -10.44 -6.29
CA VAL A 174 1.82 -10.26 -7.54
C VAL A 174 0.63 -11.22 -7.54
N MET A 175 -0.54 -10.75 -7.95
CA MET A 175 -1.79 -11.52 -7.98
C MET A 175 -2.56 -11.29 -9.29
N GLY A 176 -3.42 -12.24 -9.64
CA GLY A 176 -4.26 -12.17 -10.84
C GLY A 176 -3.51 -12.47 -12.13
N SER A 177 -3.88 -11.78 -13.19
CA SER A 177 -3.31 -11.93 -14.54
C SER A 177 -1.80 -11.66 -14.61
N LEU A 178 -1.28 -10.77 -13.76
CA LEU A 178 0.17 -10.49 -13.68
C LEU A 178 0.99 -11.66 -13.13
N ALA A 179 0.35 -12.66 -12.49
CA ALA A 179 1.00 -13.82 -11.90
C ALA A 179 0.93 -15.07 -12.79
N VAL A 180 0.47 -14.94 -14.04
CA VAL A 180 0.34 -16.07 -14.99
C VAL A 180 1.71 -16.58 -15.44
N ASP A 181 2.62 -15.66 -15.76
CA ASP A 181 3.98 -16.01 -16.15
C ASP A 181 4.89 -16.12 -14.91
N PRO A 182 5.85 -17.06 -14.91
CA PRO A 182 6.88 -17.09 -13.88
C PRO A 182 7.73 -15.81 -13.92
N PRO A 183 8.15 -15.29 -12.75
CA PRO A 183 8.95 -14.08 -12.68
C PRO A 183 10.35 -14.30 -13.28
N LEU A 184 10.71 -13.47 -14.26
CA LEU A 184 12.06 -13.43 -14.83
C LEU A 184 12.86 -12.27 -14.23
N PRO A 185 14.11 -12.48 -13.79
CA PRO A 185 14.95 -11.39 -13.29
C PRO A 185 15.12 -10.28 -14.34
N GLY A 186 14.88 -9.02 -13.95
CA GLY A 186 15.01 -7.86 -14.83
C GLY A 186 13.77 -7.54 -15.67
N ARG A 187 12.71 -8.37 -15.64
CA ARG A 187 11.43 -8.04 -16.27
C ARG A 187 10.76 -6.91 -15.48
N GLU A 188 10.45 -5.81 -16.17
CA GLU A 188 9.68 -4.73 -15.58
C GLU A 188 8.24 -5.19 -15.32
N LEU A 189 7.73 -4.89 -14.12
CA LEU A 189 6.37 -5.18 -13.71
C LEU A 189 5.63 -3.86 -13.54
N GLN A 190 4.56 -3.69 -14.31
CA GLN A 190 3.67 -2.53 -14.21
C GLN A 190 2.32 -2.98 -13.64
N GLY A 191 1.85 -2.31 -12.60
CA GLY A 191 0.60 -2.64 -11.96
C GLY A 191 0.26 -1.68 -10.83
N ILE A 192 -0.89 -1.90 -10.21
CA ILE A 192 -1.38 -1.12 -9.08
C ILE A 192 -0.91 -1.81 -7.80
N LEU A 193 -0.18 -1.08 -6.95
CA LEU A 193 0.24 -1.55 -5.64
C LEU A 193 -0.84 -1.26 -4.59
N VAL A 194 -1.45 -2.30 -4.04
CA VAL A 194 -2.45 -2.22 -2.98
C VAL A 194 -1.80 -2.63 -1.65
N LYS A 195 -1.83 -1.72 -0.68
CA LYS A 195 -1.35 -1.98 0.68
C LYS A 195 -2.55 -2.28 1.59
N ARG A 196 -2.57 -3.47 2.17
CA ARG A 196 -3.52 -3.86 3.23
C ARG A 196 -2.74 -4.17 4.50
N ASN A 197 -2.79 -3.26 5.48
CA ASN A 197 -2.00 -3.35 6.71
C ASN A 197 -0.49 -3.46 6.42
N PHE A 198 0.10 -4.63 6.67
CA PHE A 198 1.51 -4.94 6.42
C PHE A 198 1.73 -5.75 5.13
N ASN A 199 0.65 -6.17 4.45
CA ASN A 199 0.73 -6.94 3.22
C ASN A 199 0.65 -6.01 2.01
N TYR A 200 1.53 -6.27 1.05
CA TYR A 200 1.60 -5.55 -0.22
C TYR A 200 1.20 -6.49 -1.35
N HIS A 201 0.28 -6.04 -2.20
CA HIS A 201 -0.19 -6.80 -3.36
C HIS A 201 -0.04 -5.95 -4.62
N ILE A 202 0.47 -6.55 -5.70
CA ILE A 202 0.55 -5.91 -7.02
C ILE A 202 -0.49 -6.57 -7.91
N LEU A 203 -1.37 -5.77 -8.50
CA LEU A 203 -2.50 -6.22 -9.31
C LEU A 203 -2.49 -5.53 -10.68
N ALA A 204 -2.98 -6.22 -11.70
CA ALA A 204 -3.36 -5.55 -12.94
C ALA A 204 -4.57 -4.64 -12.67
N PRO A 205 -4.72 -3.52 -13.39
CA PRO A 205 -5.92 -2.69 -13.32
C PRO A 205 -7.20 -3.52 -13.47
N ALA A 206 -7.28 -4.40 -14.48
CA ALA A 206 -8.48 -5.20 -14.73
C ALA A 206 -8.89 -6.18 -13.60
N ASP A 207 -7.96 -6.53 -12.70
CA ASP A 207 -8.21 -7.45 -11.59
C ASP A 207 -8.52 -6.74 -10.27
N LEU A 208 -8.52 -5.40 -10.26
CA LEU A 208 -8.72 -4.62 -9.04
C LEU A 208 -10.06 -4.94 -8.38
N ASN A 209 -11.16 -4.98 -9.14
CA ASN A 209 -12.51 -5.26 -8.62
C ASN A 209 -12.68 -6.72 -8.13
N LYS A 210 -11.78 -7.64 -8.53
CA LYS A 210 -11.87 -9.07 -8.14
C LYS A 210 -11.23 -9.32 -6.77
N TYR A 211 -10.11 -8.64 -6.50
CA TYR A 211 -9.32 -8.84 -5.29
C TYR A 211 -9.47 -7.70 -4.27
N THR A 212 -10.08 -6.59 -4.69
CA THR A 212 -10.37 -5.46 -3.82
C THR A 212 -11.82 -5.02 -3.87
N GLU A 213 -12.26 -4.37 -2.80
CA GLU A 213 -13.58 -3.74 -2.71
C GLU A 213 -13.66 -2.43 -3.50
N LEU A 214 -12.56 -2.05 -4.16
CA LEU A 214 -12.54 -0.88 -5.02
C LEU A 214 -13.30 -1.20 -6.29
N SER A 215 -14.28 -0.38 -6.61
CA SER A 215 -14.96 -0.38 -7.89
C SER A 215 -14.23 0.53 -8.86
N GLN A 216 -13.90 0.02 -10.04
CA GLN A 216 -13.50 0.85 -11.17
C GLN A 216 -14.68 1.65 -11.68
N CYS A 217 -14.51 2.97 -11.72
CA CYS A 217 -15.44 3.90 -12.35
C CYS A 217 -14.73 4.56 -13.52
N GLU A 218 -15.35 4.55 -14.68
CA GLU A 218 -14.95 5.34 -15.83
C GLU A 218 -15.94 6.49 -15.98
N VAL A 219 -15.43 7.70 -16.15
CA VAL A 219 -16.26 8.90 -16.31
C VAL A 219 -16.32 9.21 -17.79
N THR A 220 -17.50 9.17 -18.39
CA THR A 220 -17.72 9.63 -19.76
C THR A 220 -18.24 11.06 -19.74
N GLN A 221 -17.64 11.93 -20.55
CA GLN A 221 -18.09 13.29 -20.75
C GLN A 221 -18.78 13.42 -22.10
N ARG A 222 -19.83 14.24 -22.13
CA ARG A 222 -20.60 14.55 -23.32
C ARG A 222 -20.83 16.04 -23.40
N GLN A 223 -20.50 16.64 -24.53
CA GLN A 223 -20.70 18.06 -24.79
C GLN A 223 -21.48 18.26 -26.09
N SER A 224 -22.46 19.16 -26.04
CA SER A 224 -23.28 19.50 -27.21
C SER A 224 -23.06 20.96 -27.60
N ILE A 225 -22.75 21.18 -28.88
CA ILE A 225 -22.42 22.49 -29.43
C ILE A 225 -23.31 22.76 -30.63
N GLN A 226 -23.92 23.94 -30.68
CA GLN A 226 -24.68 24.39 -31.85
C GLN A 226 -23.71 24.72 -32.99
N TYR A 227 -23.95 24.14 -34.17
CA TYR A 227 -23.14 24.37 -35.37
C TYR A 227 -24.04 24.74 -36.55
N ALA A 228 -23.93 25.98 -37.01
CA ALA A 228 -24.72 26.53 -38.12
C ALA A 228 -24.02 26.43 -39.49
N GLY A 229 -22.80 25.87 -39.54
CA GLY A 229 -22.02 25.73 -40.76
C GLY A 229 -22.39 24.48 -41.57
N SER A 230 -21.77 24.31 -42.75
CA SER A 230 -21.95 23.11 -43.55
C SER A 230 -21.13 21.92 -43.01
N PRO A 231 -21.64 20.69 -43.01
CA PRO A 231 -20.89 19.50 -42.58
C PRO A 231 -19.57 19.29 -43.36
N ALA A 232 -19.50 19.78 -44.61
CA ALA A 232 -18.28 19.73 -45.42
C ALA A 232 -17.16 20.64 -44.87
N LEU A 233 -17.51 21.83 -44.37
CA LEU A 233 -16.56 22.75 -43.74
C LEU A 233 -16.06 22.20 -42.41
N LEU A 234 -16.97 21.65 -41.59
CA LEU A 234 -16.62 20.96 -40.36
C LEU A 234 -15.63 19.81 -40.60
N ARG A 235 -15.92 18.96 -41.60
CA ARG A 235 -15.05 17.86 -41.99
C ARG A 235 -13.65 18.35 -42.36
N HIS A 236 -13.55 19.45 -43.12
CA HIS A 236 -12.26 20.00 -43.52
C HIS A 236 -11.43 20.46 -42.31
N VAL A 237 -12.02 21.25 -41.40
CA VAL A 237 -11.34 21.76 -40.20
C VAL A 237 -10.92 20.61 -39.27
N LEU A 238 -11.80 19.63 -39.06
CA LEU A 238 -11.48 18.49 -38.21
C LEU A 238 -10.43 17.56 -38.85
N MET A 239 -10.38 17.43 -40.18
CA MET A 239 -9.30 16.68 -40.84
C MET A 239 -7.95 17.37 -40.70
N GLN A 240 -7.91 18.71 -40.67
CA GLN A 240 -6.68 19.44 -40.39
C GLN A 240 -6.21 19.28 -38.94
N LEU A 241 -7.15 19.18 -37.99
CA LEU A 241 -6.86 19.06 -36.56
C LEU A 241 -6.48 17.63 -36.15
N ALA A 242 -7.28 16.64 -36.55
CA ALA A 242 -7.12 15.23 -36.15
C ALA A 242 -6.32 14.38 -37.14
N GLY A 243 -6.05 14.89 -38.34
CA GLY A 243 -5.37 14.17 -39.42
C GLY A 243 -6.25 13.09 -40.05
N THR A 244 -6.43 11.98 -39.34
CA THR A 244 -7.24 10.84 -39.80
C THR A 244 -8.55 10.78 -39.02
N ILE A 245 -9.67 10.80 -39.74
CA ILE A 245 -11.02 10.65 -39.17
C ILE A 245 -11.61 9.33 -39.67
N GLU A 246 -12.08 8.51 -38.75
CA GLU A 246 -12.83 7.30 -39.08
C GLU A 246 -14.32 7.66 -39.22
N PHE A 247 -14.90 7.39 -40.39
CA PHE A 247 -16.30 7.70 -40.67
C PHE A 247 -17.15 6.45 -40.45
N THR A 248 -17.80 6.34 -39.29
CA THR A 248 -18.72 5.24 -38.97
C THR A 248 -20.05 5.39 -39.69
N SER A 249 -20.51 6.63 -39.89
CA SER A 249 -21.67 6.98 -40.73
C SER A 249 -21.53 8.41 -41.28
N GLU A 250 -22.50 8.86 -42.10
CA GLU A 250 -22.53 10.25 -42.57
C GLU A 250 -22.63 11.27 -41.42
N THR A 251 -23.25 10.86 -40.31
CA THR A 251 -23.50 11.71 -39.14
C THR A 251 -22.64 11.38 -37.93
N ARG A 252 -21.91 10.26 -37.92
CA ARG A 252 -21.08 9.81 -36.79
C ARG A 252 -19.63 9.57 -37.20
N TRP A 253 -18.73 10.33 -36.60
CA TRP A 253 -17.30 10.32 -36.89
C TRP A 253 -16.51 10.01 -35.63
N ARG A 254 -15.40 9.27 -35.76
CA ARG A 254 -14.48 8.99 -34.65
C ARG A 254 -13.16 9.71 -34.87
N LEU A 255 -12.78 10.52 -33.90
CA LEU A 255 -11.60 11.40 -33.89
C LEU A 255 -10.59 10.87 -32.88
N TYR A 256 -9.30 10.88 -33.24
CA TYR A 256 -8.18 10.42 -32.39
C TYR A 256 -8.34 8.99 -31.83
N GLY A 257 -9.24 8.18 -32.39
CA GLY A 257 -9.55 6.83 -31.90
C GLY A 257 -10.26 6.78 -30.54
N CYS A 258 -10.57 7.91 -29.91
CA CYS A 258 -11.11 7.98 -28.55
C CYS A 258 -12.28 8.96 -28.36
N ILE A 259 -12.58 9.79 -29.36
CA ILE A 259 -13.68 10.77 -29.32
C ILE A 259 -14.71 10.41 -30.38
N ASP A 260 -15.96 10.24 -29.97
CA ASP A 260 -17.08 10.02 -30.87
C ASP A 260 -17.84 11.35 -31.08
N LEU A 261 -17.95 11.78 -32.33
CA LEU A 261 -18.67 12.98 -32.75
C LEU A 261 -19.94 12.57 -33.51
N THR A 262 -21.08 13.13 -33.12
CA THR A 262 -22.38 12.90 -33.76
C THR A 262 -23.04 14.21 -34.16
N ILE A 263 -23.55 14.29 -35.39
CA ILE A 263 -24.16 15.48 -35.98
C ILE A 263 -25.67 15.25 -36.14
N GLU A 264 -26.48 15.99 -35.39
CA GLU A 264 -27.95 15.92 -35.44
C GLU A 264 -28.55 17.32 -35.39
N ASN A 265 -29.42 17.69 -36.34
CA ASN A 265 -30.18 18.95 -36.31
C ASN A 265 -29.36 20.21 -36.00
N ASN A 266 -28.20 20.38 -36.66
CA ASN A 266 -27.25 21.49 -36.41
C ASN A 266 -26.67 21.52 -34.97
N ILE A 267 -26.71 20.39 -34.27
CA ILE A 267 -26.07 20.18 -32.97
C ILE A 267 -25.00 19.10 -33.16
N ILE A 268 -23.78 19.43 -32.76
CA ILE A 268 -22.67 18.49 -32.71
C ILE A 268 -22.54 18.01 -31.27
N THR A 269 -22.74 16.72 -31.07
CA THR A 269 -22.48 16.04 -29.81
C THR A 269 -21.10 15.39 -29.88
N ILE A 270 -20.26 15.66 -28.88
CA ILE A 270 -18.95 15.04 -28.71
C ILE A 270 -19.01 14.22 -27.42
N GLU A 271 -18.63 12.95 -27.48
CA GLU A 271 -18.62 12.01 -26.36
C GLU A 271 -17.26 11.32 -26.25
N TRP A 272 -16.69 11.29 -25.04
CA TRP A 272 -15.39 10.66 -24.77
C TRP A 272 -15.27 10.16 -23.33
N ALA A 273 -14.34 9.24 -23.10
CA ALA A 273 -13.93 8.85 -21.75
C ALA A 273 -12.96 9.90 -21.17
N ALA A 274 -13.31 10.50 -20.03
CA ALA A 274 -12.60 11.61 -19.43
C ALA A 274 -11.24 11.16 -18.86
N GLN A 275 -10.17 11.66 -19.47
CA GLN A 275 -8.79 11.44 -19.07
C GLN A 275 -7.99 12.69 -19.45
N PRO A 276 -6.89 13.03 -18.76
CA PRO A 276 -6.17 14.28 -19.03
C PRO A 276 -5.75 14.49 -20.50
N VAL A 277 -5.44 13.40 -21.21
CA VAL A 277 -5.06 13.45 -22.63
C VAL A 277 -6.28 13.53 -23.55
N THR A 278 -7.34 12.76 -23.26
CA THR A 278 -8.57 12.74 -24.07
C THR A 278 -9.38 14.02 -23.88
N ASP A 279 -9.35 14.64 -22.70
CA ASP A 279 -9.94 15.94 -22.41
C ASP A 279 -9.26 17.04 -23.25
N MET A 280 -7.92 17.02 -23.35
CA MET A 280 -7.18 17.94 -24.21
C MET A 280 -7.55 17.76 -25.69
N TYR A 281 -7.72 16.52 -26.15
CA TYR A 281 -8.20 16.27 -27.51
C TYR A 281 -9.64 16.73 -27.71
N ALA A 282 -10.51 16.53 -26.73
CA ALA A 282 -11.90 16.98 -26.78
C ALA A 282 -11.96 18.51 -26.85
N ASP A 283 -11.19 19.23 -26.02
CA ASP A 283 -11.08 20.70 -26.06
C ASP A 283 -10.60 21.20 -27.41
N ALA A 284 -9.60 20.53 -28.02
CA ALA A 284 -9.12 20.86 -29.36
C ALA A 284 -10.20 20.68 -30.43
N VAL A 285 -10.98 19.58 -30.36
CA VAL A 285 -12.11 19.33 -31.27
C VAL A 285 -13.19 20.40 -31.07
N VAL A 286 -13.57 20.70 -29.83
CA VAL A 286 -14.54 21.74 -29.47
C VAL A 286 -14.13 23.10 -30.04
N ALA A 287 -12.87 23.50 -29.84
CA ALA A 287 -12.33 24.73 -30.40
C ALA A 287 -12.34 24.71 -31.94
N GLY A 288 -12.02 23.58 -32.56
CA GLY A 288 -12.12 23.39 -34.01
C GLY A 288 -13.56 23.55 -34.54
N VAL A 289 -14.54 22.98 -33.84
CA VAL A 289 -15.97 23.13 -34.17
C VAL A 289 -16.40 24.59 -34.08
N MET A 290 -16.04 25.29 -33.00
CA MET A 290 -16.36 26.70 -32.82
C MET A 290 -15.68 27.58 -33.88
N SER A 291 -14.42 27.30 -34.21
CA SER A 291 -13.69 27.98 -35.28
C SER A 291 -14.38 27.79 -36.63
N ALA A 292 -14.80 26.56 -36.95
CA ALA A 292 -15.52 26.26 -38.18
C ALA A 292 -16.88 26.98 -38.27
N ALA A 293 -17.52 27.29 -37.15
CA ALA A 293 -18.78 28.04 -37.12
C ALA A 293 -18.60 29.54 -37.43
N LEU A 294 -17.40 30.09 -37.18
CA LEU A 294 -17.05 31.48 -37.45
C LEU A 294 -16.60 31.71 -38.90
N LEU A 295 -16.19 30.65 -39.60
CA LEU A 295 -15.75 30.75 -40.99
C LEU A 295 -16.96 30.96 -41.92
N PRO A 296 -16.86 31.90 -42.89
CA PRO A 296 -17.93 32.11 -43.86
C PRO A 296 -18.12 30.84 -44.69
N ASN A 297 -19.37 30.42 -44.88
CA ASN A 297 -19.69 29.25 -45.69
C ASN A 297 -19.16 29.48 -47.13
N PRO A 298 -18.14 28.74 -47.58
CA PRO A 298 -17.49 29.04 -48.84
C PRO A 298 -18.43 28.72 -50.01
N LYS A 299 -18.76 29.71 -50.83
CA LYS A 299 -19.63 29.56 -52.02
C LYS A 299 -19.04 28.65 -53.10
N HIS A 300 -17.75 28.33 -53.01
CA HIS A 300 -17.09 27.29 -53.78
C HIS A 300 -15.93 26.74 -52.93
N LEU A 301 -16.16 25.64 -52.21
CA LEU A 301 -15.07 24.71 -51.97
C LEU A 301 -15.18 23.66 -53.07
N PRO A 302 -14.16 23.43 -53.93
CA PRO A 302 -14.06 22.11 -54.50
C PRO A 302 -13.92 21.17 -53.30
N LEU A 303 -14.89 20.28 -53.09
CA LEU A 303 -14.62 19.07 -52.33
C LEU A 303 -13.30 18.54 -52.87
N ALA A 304 -12.38 18.16 -51.97
CA ALA A 304 -11.05 17.62 -52.31
C ALA A 304 -11.10 16.91 -53.67
N PRO A 305 -10.28 17.30 -54.66
CA PRO A 305 -10.41 16.76 -56.01
C PRO A 305 -10.48 15.26 -55.87
N LYS A 306 -11.58 14.64 -56.36
CA LYS A 306 -11.68 13.18 -56.40
C LYS A 306 -10.41 12.72 -57.10
N LEU A 307 -9.50 12.08 -56.37
CA LEU A 307 -8.25 11.62 -56.91
C LEU A 307 -8.58 10.80 -58.15
N ASP A 308 -8.14 11.28 -59.32
CA ASP A 308 -8.35 10.55 -60.55
C ASP A 308 -7.56 9.24 -60.42
N ARG A 309 -8.29 8.15 -60.23
CA ARG A 309 -7.70 6.83 -59.97
C ARG A 309 -6.88 6.34 -61.16
N MET A 310 -7.15 6.82 -62.37
CA MET A 310 -6.31 6.51 -63.53
C MET A 310 -4.99 7.25 -63.45
N HIS A 311 -5.03 8.56 -63.19
CA HIS A 311 -3.83 9.38 -63.05
C HIS A 311 -2.95 8.95 -61.86
N PHE A 312 -3.56 8.57 -60.72
CA PHE A 312 -2.82 8.03 -59.58
C PHE A 312 -2.09 6.73 -59.93
N LYS A 313 -2.74 5.81 -60.66
CA LYS A 313 -2.12 4.55 -61.09
C LYS A 313 -0.93 4.79 -62.04
N GLU A 314 -1.06 5.73 -62.97
CA GLU A 314 0.02 6.11 -63.88
C GLU A 314 1.23 6.67 -63.12
N CYS A 315 1.01 7.63 -62.21
CA CYS A 315 2.07 8.21 -61.40
C CYS A 315 2.76 7.19 -60.47
N VAL A 316 2.01 6.21 -59.93
CA VAL A 316 2.59 5.13 -59.11
C VAL A 316 3.52 4.25 -59.96
N ILE A 317 3.13 3.92 -61.19
CA ILE A 317 3.97 3.12 -62.10
C ILE A 317 5.24 3.89 -62.45
N GLU A 318 5.13 5.15 -62.88
CA GLU A 318 6.29 5.96 -63.26
C GLU A 318 7.27 6.13 -62.08
N MET A 319 6.75 6.41 -60.88
CA MET A 319 7.58 6.53 -59.68
C MET A 319 8.29 5.23 -59.32
N LEU A 320 7.58 4.08 -59.36
CA LEU A 320 8.19 2.79 -59.05
C LEU A 320 9.19 2.35 -60.12
N GLN A 321 8.96 2.69 -61.39
CA GLN A 321 9.91 2.47 -62.48
C GLN A 321 11.18 3.34 -62.33
N ASP A 322 11.03 4.59 -61.90
CA ASP A 322 12.18 5.48 -61.63
C ASP A 322 12.98 5.00 -60.41
N MET A 323 12.31 4.50 -59.37
CA MET A 323 12.95 4.03 -58.14
C MET A 323 13.64 2.67 -58.27
N PHE A 324 13.05 1.71 -58.99
CA PHE A 324 13.50 0.31 -59.02
C PHE A 324 13.86 -0.21 -60.42
N GLY A 325 13.71 0.61 -61.46
CA GLY A 325 14.01 0.27 -62.86
C GLY A 325 12.80 -0.28 -63.63
N GLU A 326 12.82 -0.11 -64.96
CA GLU A 326 11.72 -0.51 -65.85
C GLU A 326 11.42 -2.02 -65.85
N GLU A 327 12.39 -2.87 -65.51
CA GLU A 327 12.21 -4.33 -65.50
C GLU A 327 11.55 -4.85 -64.22
N ALA A 328 11.57 -4.05 -63.15
CA ALA A 328 11.04 -4.42 -61.84
C ALA A 328 9.52 -4.26 -61.71
N VAL A 329 8.89 -3.47 -62.60
CA VAL A 329 7.47 -3.08 -62.53
C VAL A 329 6.73 -3.46 -63.81
N PRO A 330 5.59 -4.20 -63.73
CA PRO A 330 4.78 -4.54 -64.90
C PRO A 330 4.25 -3.30 -65.63
N LYS A 331 4.48 -3.20 -66.95
CA LYS A 331 4.02 -2.08 -67.80
C LYS A 331 2.50 -1.98 -67.95
N MET A 332 1.75 -3.05 -67.64
CA MET A 332 0.28 -3.06 -67.59
C MET A 332 -0.22 -4.04 -66.53
N PHE A 333 -1.18 -3.61 -65.72
CA PHE A 333 -1.93 -4.50 -64.83
C PHE A 333 -3.43 -4.21 -64.92
N LYS A 334 -4.25 -5.27 -64.88
CA LYS A 334 -5.71 -5.15 -64.82
C LYS A 334 -6.16 -5.34 -63.38
N GLY A 335 -6.63 -4.27 -62.74
CA GLY A 335 -7.20 -4.31 -61.39
C GLY A 335 -6.65 -3.22 -60.46
N GLU A 336 -6.65 -3.50 -59.16
CA GLU A 336 -6.17 -2.62 -58.09
C GLU A 336 -4.98 -3.22 -57.31
N LYS A 337 -4.45 -4.36 -57.79
CA LYS A 337 -3.26 -5.02 -57.24
C LYS A 337 -2.11 -4.92 -58.22
N LEU A 338 -0.98 -4.39 -57.74
CA LEU A 338 0.28 -4.28 -58.45
C LEU A 338 1.31 -5.18 -57.74
N HIS A 339 2.25 -5.75 -58.47
CA HIS A 339 3.38 -6.45 -57.87
C HIS A 339 4.67 -5.85 -58.40
N VAL A 340 5.68 -5.73 -57.55
CA VAL A 340 7.02 -5.25 -57.89
C VAL A 340 8.00 -6.36 -57.55
N VAL A 341 8.93 -6.63 -58.46
CA VAL A 341 9.99 -7.63 -58.25
C VAL A 341 11.34 -6.94 -58.33
N VAL A 342 12.03 -6.85 -57.20
CA VAL A 342 13.38 -6.26 -57.10
C VAL A 342 14.32 -7.36 -56.63
N ASP A 343 15.39 -7.62 -57.38
CA ASP A 343 16.41 -8.64 -57.06
C ASP A 343 15.84 -10.04 -56.72
N GLY A 344 14.78 -10.44 -57.42
CA GLY A 344 14.11 -11.73 -57.23
C GLY A 344 13.11 -11.79 -56.08
N LYS A 345 12.96 -10.71 -55.30
CA LYS A 345 12.00 -10.61 -54.20
C LYS A 345 10.72 -9.95 -54.66
N ARG A 346 9.58 -10.55 -54.32
CA ARG A 346 8.27 -10.07 -54.75
C ARG A 346 7.56 -9.30 -53.64
N THR A 347 7.08 -8.11 -53.97
CA THR A 347 6.22 -7.29 -53.11
C THR A 347 4.86 -7.10 -53.78
N ASP A 348 3.79 -7.46 -53.09
CA ASP A 348 2.42 -7.22 -53.58
C ASP A 348 1.86 -5.93 -52.95
N ILE A 349 1.29 -5.08 -53.78
CA ILE A 349 0.78 -3.74 -53.45
C ILE A 349 -0.73 -3.73 -53.74
N ASP A 350 -1.53 -3.41 -52.74
CA ASP A 350 -2.97 -3.18 -52.87
C ASP A 350 -3.26 -1.67 -52.87
N LEU A 351 -3.64 -1.14 -54.03
CA LEU A 351 -3.89 0.29 -54.23
C LEU A 351 -5.23 0.76 -53.66
N LEU A 352 -6.12 -0.15 -53.24
CA LEU A 352 -7.37 0.22 -52.54
C LEU A 352 -7.11 0.62 -51.09
N ASN A 353 -6.33 -0.22 -50.39
CA ASN A 353 -6.08 -0.08 -48.96
C ASN A 353 -4.74 0.59 -48.65
N LEU A 354 -3.94 0.90 -49.68
CA LEU A 354 -2.56 1.38 -49.57
C LEU A 354 -1.67 0.41 -48.76
N GLU A 355 -2.01 -0.88 -48.77
CA GLU A 355 -1.26 -1.93 -48.11
C GLU A 355 -0.18 -2.46 -49.04
N VAL A 356 1.01 -2.65 -48.49
CA VAL A 356 2.16 -3.26 -49.17
C VAL A 356 2.56 -4.46 -48.33
N LYS A 357 2.69 -5.64 -48.95
CA LYS A 357 3.10 -6.87 -48.26
C LYS A 357 4.28 -7.49 -48.98
N CYS A 358 5.37 -7.69 -48.24
CA CYS A 358 6.52 -8.44 -48.71
C CYS A 358 6.94 -9.46 -47.65
N GLU A 359 6.83 -10.76 -47.96
CA GLU A 359 7.22 -11.82 -47.01
C GLU A 359 8.75 -11.96 -46.85
N GLU A 360 9.53 -11.39 -47.79
CA GLU A 360 10.96 -11.65 -47.93
C GLU A 360 11.86 -10.46 -47.56
N ASP A 361 11.31 -9.24 -47.42
CA ASP A 361 12.10 -8.03 -47.13
C ASP A 361 11.28 -6.88 -46.50
N GLU A 362 11.41 -6.68 -45.19
CA GLU A 362 10.76 -5.58 -44.45
C GLU A 362 11.27 -4.19 -44.87
N ALA A 363 12.51 -4.06 -45.33
CA ALA A 363 13.08 -2.77 -45.71
C ALA A 363 12.51 -2.28 -47.05
N LEU A 364 12.32 -3.21 -47.99
CA LEU A 364 11.65 -2.95 -49.26
C LEU A 364 10.17 -2.59 -49.02
N GLU A 365 9.47 -3.33 -48.16
CA GLU A 365 8.07 -3.05 -47.80
C GLU A 365 7.88 -1.62 -47.26
N ARG A 366 8.69 -1.22 -46.28
CA ARG A 366 8.62 0.13 -45.69
C ARG A 366 8.93 1.22 -46.71
N THR A 367 9.89 0.98 -47.59
CA THR A 367 10.30 1.95 -48.62
C THR A 367 9.19 2.16 -49.64
N VAL A 368 8.60 1.07 -50.15
CA VAL A 368 7.49 1.10 -51.11
C VAL A 368 6.24 1.70 -50.47
N HIS A 369 5.91 1.32 -49.24
CA HIS A 369 4.78 1.90 -48.51
C HIS A 369 4.95 3.40 -48.28
N SER A 370 6.14 3.85 -47.86
CA SER A 370 6.43 5.28 -47.68
C SER A 370 6.36 6.06 -49.00
N ALA A 371 6.81 5.49 -50.11
CA ALA A 371 6.77 6.15 -51.42
C ALA A 371 5.32 6.33 -51.91
N ILE A 372 4.51 5.27 -51.82
CA ILE A 372 3.08 5.31 -52.20
C ILE A 372 2.30 6.28 -51.33
N SER A 373 2.53 6.28 -50.00
CA SER A 373 1.88 7.19 -49.07
C SER A 373 2.20 8.66 -49.38
N ARG A 374 3.48 8.97 -49.67
CA ARG A 374 3.91 10.33 -50.05
C ARG A 374 3.32 10.79 -51.38
N LEU A 375 3.27 9.90 -52.37
CA LEU A 375 2.67 10.20 -53.67
C LEU A 375 1.16 10.45 -53.55
N TYR A 376 0.46 9.65 -52.74
CA TYR A 376 -0.95 9.85 -52.45
C TYR A 376 -1.21 11.21 -51.78
N SER A 377 -0.40 11.58 -50.79
CA SER A 377 -0.47 12.91 -50.14
C SER A 377 -0.15 14.07 -51.09
N ALA A 378 0.75 13.88 -52.06
CA ALA A 378 1.12 14.90 -53.04
C ALA A 378 0.04 15.13 -54.11
N LEU A 379 -0.65 14.07 -54.55
CA LEU A 379 -1.70 14.13 -55.57
C LEU A 379 -3.07 14.51 -54.99
N ALA A 380 -3.29 14.29 -53.69
CA ALA A 380 -4.45 14.78 -52.96
C ALA A 380 -4.04 15.72 -51.81
N PRO A 381 -3.45 16.90 -52.10
CA PRO A 381 -3.02 17.82 -51.06
C PRO A 381 -4.22 18.40 -50.33
N VAL A 382 -4.20 18.39 -49.00
CA VAL A 382 -5.13 19.15 -48.16
C VAL A 382 -4.83 20.63 -48.36
N ARG A 383 -5.44 21.27 -49.36
CA ARG A 383 -5.23 22.71 -49.60
C ARG A 383 -5.92 23.54 -48.53
N PRO A 384 -5.25 24.52 -47.89
CA PRO A 384 -5.93 25.49 -47.05
C PRO A 384 -6.82 26.40 -47.90
N PRO A 385 -7.90 26.97 -47.35
CA PRO A 385 -8.66 28.02 -48.04
C PRO A 385 -7.73 29.22 -48.30
N LEU A 386 -7.80 29.78 -49.51
CA LEU A 386 -7.18 31.07 -49.81
C LEU A 386 -7.81 32.12 -48.90
N LEU A 387 -7.05 32.59 -47.91
CA LEU A 387 -7.42 33.78 -47.16
C LEU A 387 -7.49 34.96 -48.15
N PRO A 388 -8.58 35.74 -48.19
CA PRO A 388 -8.59 36.96 -48.98
C PRO A 388 -7.49 37.88 -48.46
N LEU A 389 -6.58 38.29 -49.34
CA LEU A 389 -5.57 39.31 -49.06
C LEU A 389 -6.31 40.59 -48.62
N GLN A 390 -6.26 40.92 -47.33
CA GLN A 390 -6.62 42.25 -46.88
C GLN A 390 -5.55 43.23 -47.38
N PRO A 391 -5.92 44.37 -47.97
CA PRO A 391 -4.94 45.41 -48.29
C PRO A 391 -4.37 45.95 -46.97
N LEU A 392 -3.04 45.99 -46.86
CA LEU A 392 -2.36 46.66 -45.76
C LEU A 392 -2.77 48.14 -45.76
N ALA A 393 -3.54 48.53 -44.75
CA ALA A 393 -3.73 49.93 -44.41
C ALA A 393 -2.59 50.37 -43.46
N THR A 394 -1.90 51.42 -43.88
CA THR A 394 -0.91 52.20 -43.11
C THR A 394 -1.49 52.86 -41.88
#